data_AF-A0A3D4PEC8-F1
#
_entry.id   AF-A0A3D4PEC8-F1
#
_cell.length_a   1.000
_cell.length_b   1.000
_cell.length_c   1.000
_cell.angle_alpha   90.00
_cell.angle_beta   90.00
_cell.angle_gamma   90.00
#
_symmetry.space_group_name_H-M   'P 1'
#
loop_
_entity.id
_entity.type
_entity.pdbx_description
1 polymer ?
#
loop_
_entity_poly.entity_id
_entity_poly.type
_entity_poly.pdbx_seq_one_letter_code
_entity_poly.pdbx_strand_id
1 'polypeptide(L)'
;HEHLSLAKHLTSERKVEEFMPGRGVVTRWERIRKNNHWFDALYNAFAAGHASGVRLLEEERVKPEPRRKMSEMAEDKRRQRGLVDHERWNEMRRRWG
;
A
#
# COMPACT_ATOMS: atom_id res chain seq x y z
N HIS A 1 -4.83 37.22 -3.86
CA HIS A 1 -6.09 36.46 -3.96
C HIS A 1 -5.92 35.10 -4.64
N GLU A 2 -5.09 34.97 -5.68
CA GLU A 2 -4.94 33.72 -6.45
C GLU A 2 -4.27 32.57 -5.68
N HIS A 3 -3.30 32.84 -4.80
CA HIS A 3 -2.64 31.80 -3.99
C HIS A 3 -3.62 30.99 -3.12
N LEU A 4 -4.67 31.62 -2.60
CA LEU A 4 -5.71 30.93 -1.83
C LEU A 4 -6.61 30.07 -2.72
N SER A 5 -6.81 30.46 -3.98
CA SER A 5 -7.52 29.64 -4.96
C SER A 5 -6.72 28.39 -5.30
N LEU A 6 -5.41 28.56 -5.53
CA LEU A 6 -4.49 27.45 -5.80
C LEU A 6 -4.46 26.46 -4.63
N ALA A 7 -4.29 26.96 -3.41
CA ALA A 7 -4.28 26.11 -2.22
C ALA A 7 -5.57 25.28 -2.07
N LYS A 8 -6.74 25.87 -2.37
CA LYS A 8 -8.03 25.16 -2.34
C LYS A 8 -8.12 24.03 -3.36
N HIS A 9 -7.52 24.21 -4.55
CA HIS A 9 -7.50 23.18 -5.58
C HIS A 9 -6.51 22.07 -5.24
N LEU A 10 -5.30 22.42 -4.77
CA LEU A 10 -4.28 21.43 -4.36
C LEU A 10 -4.71 20.58 -3.16
N THR A 11 -5.55 21.13 -2.28
CA THR A 11 -6.11 20.43 -1.10
C THR A 11 -7.56 20.00 -1.31
N SER A 12 -7.97 19.80 -2.57
CA SER A 12 -9.33 19.36 -2.91
C SER A 12 -9.60 17.89 -2.60
N GLU A 13 -8.55 17.11 -2.31
CA GLU A 13 -8.63 15.70 -1.94
C GLU A 13 -7.88 15.44 -0.62
N ARG A 14 -8.29 14.39 0.09
CA ARG A 14 -7.64 13.93 1.32
C ARG A 14 -7.52 12.42 1.34
N LYS A 15 -6.34 11.94 1.71
CA LYS A 15 -6.10 10.54 2.04
C LYS A 15 -6.80 10.19 3.36
N VAL A 16 -7.59 9.13 3.34
CA VAL A 16 -8.26 8.55 4.51
C VAL A 16 -7.83 7.10 4.63
N GLU A 17 -7.35 6.72 5.80
CA GLU A 17 -7.01 5.35 6.15
C GLU A 17 -8.05 4.85 7.16
N GLU A 18 -8.75 3.78 6.82
CA GLU A 18 -9.84 3.24 7.62
C GLU A 18 -9.72 1.72 7.72
N PHE A 19 -9.89 1.18 8.93
CA PHE A 19 -9.91 -0.26 9.12
C PHE A 19 -11.27 -0.82 8.71
N MET A 20 -11.28 -1.60 7.63
CA MET A 20 -12.47 -2.32 7.18
C MET A 20 -12.38 -3.79 7.64
N PRO A 21 -13.33 -4.28 8.46
CA PRO A 21 -13.38 -5.68 8.86
C PRO A 21 -13.30 -6.61 7.64
N GLY A 22 -12.40 -7.58 7.68
CA GLY A 22 -12.16 -8.53 6.58
C GLY A 22 -11.27 -8.03 5.43
N ARG A 23 -10.91 -6.74 5.37
CA ARG A 23 -9.97 -6.18 4.39
C ARG A 23 -8.73 -5.55 5.01
N GLY A 24 -8.75 -5.27 6.31
CA GLY A 24 -7.66 -4.60 7.01
C GLY A 24 -7.73 -3.09 6.84
N VAL A 25 -6.57 -2.41 6.94
CA VAL A 25 -6.48 -0.97 6.72
C VAL A 25 -6.59 -0.68 5.22
N VAL A 26 -7.64 0.01 4.82
CA VAL A 26 -7.87 0.44 3.45
C VAL A 26 -7.56 1.92 3.34
N THR A 27 -6.71 2.27 2.38
CA THR A 27 -6.49 3.66 1.98
C THR A 27 -7.49 4.05 0.91
N ARG A 28 -8.22 5.13 1.11
CA ARG A 28 -9.06 5.78 0.09
C ARG A 28 -8.71 7.26 -0.05
N TRP A 29 -8.94 7.82 -1.23
CA TRP A 29 -8.86 9.26 -1.45
C TRP A 29 -10.26 9.85 -1.51
N GLU A 30 -10.54 10.77 -0.60
CA GLU A 30 -11.82 11.45 -0.52
C GLU A 30 -11.74 12.81 -1.20
N ARG A 31 -12.66 13.06 -2.13
CA ARG A 31 -12.79 14.37 -2.76
C ARG A 31 -13.55 15.32 -1.84
N ILE A 32 -12.83 16.28 -1.26
CA ILE A 32 -13.38 17.33 -0.40
C ILE A 32 -14.05 18.43 -1.24
N ARG A 33 -13.53 18.73 -2.45
CA ARG A 33 -14.05 19.81 -3.31
C ARG A 33 -14.14 19.40 -4.77
N LYS A 34 -15.13 19.95 -5.49
CA LYS A 34 -15.27 19.72 -6.93
C LYS A 34 -14.16 20.38 -7.75
N ASN A 35 -13.59 21.49 -7.29
CA ASN A 35 -12.56 22.19 -8.06
C ASN A 35 -11.17 21.59 -7.75
N ASN A 36 -10.80 20.53 -8.47
CA ASN A 36 -9.50 19.86 -8.38
C ASN A 36 -8.67 19.97 -9.69
N HIS A 37 -9.18 20.68 -10.71
CA HIS A 37 -8.56 20.70 -12.04
C HIS A 37 -7.09 21.14 -12.05
N TRP A 38 -6.67 22.08 -11.18
CA TRP A 38 -5.26 22.46 -11.07
C TRP A 38 -4.40 21.41 -10.38
N PHE A 39 -4.97 20.64 -9.46
CA PHE A 39 -4.28 19.49 -8.86
C PHE A 39 -4.06 18.39 -9.90
N ASP A 40 -5.10 18.03 -10.65
CA ASP A 40 -5.02 17.02 -11.70
C ASP A 40 -4.02 17.40 -12.80
N ALA A 41 -4.07 18.66 -13.26
CA ALA A 41 -3.14 19.16 -14.25
C ALA A 41 -1.69 19.13 -13.75
N LEU A 42 -1.44 19.53 -12.51
CA LEU A 42 -0.11 19.54 -11.91
C LEU A 42 0.45 18.12 -11.75
N TYR A 43 -0.37 17.19 -11.26
CA TYR A 43 0.01 15.78 -11.12
C TYR A 43 0.39 15.17 -12.47
N ASN A 44 -0.43 15.37 -13.50
CA ASN A 44 -0.16 14.86 -14.84
C ASN A 44 1.09 15.49 -15.46
N ALA A 45 1.32 16.79 -15.25
CA ALA A 45 2.54 17.45 -15.71
C ALA A 45 3.78 16.85 -15.06
N PHE A 46 3.74 16.55 -13.76
CA PHE A 46 4.85 15.90 -13.06
C PHE A 46 5.05 14.45 -13.49
N ALA A 47 3.98 13.69 -13.68
CA ALA A 47 4.08 12.32 -14.19
C ALA A 47 4.70 12.29 -15.60
N ALA A 48 4.25 13.18 -16.49
CA ALA A 48 4.82 13.30 -17.83
C ALA A 48 6.29 13.77 -17.79
N GLY A 49 6.61 14.73 -16.92
CA GLY A 49 7.99 15.17 -16.69
C GLY A 49 8.89 14.03 -16.22
N HIS A 50 8.43 13.23 -15.26
CA HIS A 50 9.17 12.05 -14.78
C HIS A 50 9.37 11.00 -15.88
N ALA A 51 8.32 10.72 -16.67
CA ALA A 51 8.42 9.84 -17.83
C ALA A 51 9.40 10.38 -18.89
N SER A 52 9.55 11.70 -18.98
CA SER A 52 10.48 12.39 -19.89
C SER A 52 11.89 12.54 -19.31
N GLY A 53 12.17 11.96 -18.14
CA GLY A 53 13.49 11.98 -17.50
C GLY A 53 13.75 13.18 -16.58
N VAL A 54 12.78 14.08 -16.39
CA VAL A 54 12.88 15.14 -15.38
C VAL A 54 12.73 14.54 -13.99
N ARG A 55 13.59 14.95 -13.06
CA ARG A 55 13.53 14.54 -11.65
C ARG A 55 13.46 15.78 -10.77
N LEU A 56 12.37 15.92 -10.03
CA LEU A 56 12.17 17.03 -9.09
C LEU A 56 12.80 16.75 -7.73
N LEU A 57 12.79 15.48 -7.33
CA LEU A 57 13.42 14.98 -6.14
C LEU A 57 14.45 13.94 -6.56
N GLU A 58 15.56 13.88 -5.83
CA GLU A 58 16.45 12.74 -5.93
C GLU A 58 15.68 11.47 -5.56
N GLU A 59 15.73 10.47 -6.42
CA GLU A 59 15.16 9.17 -6.10
C GLU A 59 15.96 8.59 -4.94
N GLU A 60 15.28 8.28 -3.84
CA GLU A 60 15.89 7.54 -2.75
C GLU A 60 16.42 6.23 -3.33
N ARG A 61 17.74 6.02 -3.24
CA ARG A 61 18.38 4.77 -3.65
C ARG A 61 17.96 3.69 -2.67
N VAL A 62 16.78 3.11 -2.89
CA VAL A 62 16.35 1.92 -2.15
C VAL A 62 17.37 0.83 -2.48
N LYS A 63 18.15 0.44 -1.48
CA LYS A 63 19.02 -0.73 -1.61
C LYS A 63 18.10 -1.89 -1.95
N PRO A 64 18.31 -2.59 -3.08
CA PRO A 64 17.46 -3.73 -3.40
C PRO A 64 17.53 -4.69 -2.23
N GLU A 65 16.35 -5.08 -1.69
CA GLU A 65 16.34 -6.11 -0.67
C GLU A 65 17.03 -7.35 -1.25
N PRO A 66 17.92 -8.00 -0.48
CA PRO A 66 18.56 -9.21 -0.96
C PRO A 66 17.48 -10.21 -1.34
N ARG A 67 17.50 -10.61 -2.60
CA ARG A 67 16.51 -11.54 -3.16
C ARG A 67 16.60 -12.85 -2.37
N ARG A 68 15.59 -13.11 -1.53
CA ARG A 68 15.53 -14.34 -0.71
C ARG A 68 15.62 -15.55 -1.62
N LYS A 69 16.47 -16.51 -1.27
CA LYS A 69 16.61 -17.74 -2.06
C LYS A 69 15.37 -18.61 -1.88
N MET A 70 15.00 -19.34 -2.93
CA MET A 70 13.89 -20.31 -2.88
C MET A 70 14.06 -21.34 -1.75
N SER A 71 15.30 -21.72 -1.44
CA SER A 71 15.64 -22.63 -0.34
C SER A 71 15.26 -22.06 1.03
N GLU A 72 15.52 -20.77 1.26
CA GLU A 72 15.23 -20.06 2.50
C GLU A 72 13.71 -19.94 2.72
N MET A 73 12.96 -19.64 1.67
CA MET A 73 11.49 -19.66 1.72
C MET A 73 10.91 -21.07 1.95
N ALA A 74 11.57 -22.11 1.44
CA ALA A 74 11.13 -23.50 1.63
C ALA A 74 11.40 -24.00 3.06
N GLU A 75 12.50 -23.59 3.67
CA GLU A 75 12.85 -23.90 5.06
C GLU A 75 11.87 -23.25 6.05
N ASP A 76 11.50 -21.98 5.84
CA ASP A 76 10.48 -21.30 6.66
C ASP A 76 9.13 -22.00 6.58
N LYS A 77 8.69 -22.39 5.37
CA LYS A 77 7.45 -23.16 5.20
C LYS A 77 7.51 -24.52 5.88
N ARG A 78 8.67 -25.18 5.90
CA ARG A 78 8.87 -26.44 6.65
C ARG A 78 8.78 -26.22 8.15
N ARG A 79 9.43 -25.17 8.68
CA ARG A 79 9.34 -24.79 10.10
C ARG A 79 7.90 -24.49 10.51
N GLN A 80 7.16 -23.76 9.68
CA GLN A 80 5.74 -23.48 9.90
C GLN A 80 4.87 -24.74 9.88
N ARG A 81 5.13 -25.70 8.99
CA ARG A 81 4.39 -26.98 8.94
C ARG A 81 4.61 -27.85 10.17
N GLY A 82 5.75 -27.73 10.86
CA GLY A 82 6.05 -28.47 12.09
C GLY A 82 5.26 -28.02 13.33
N LEU A 83 4.52 -26.91 13.25
CA LEU A 83 3.70 -26.38 14.34
C LEU A 83 2.27 -26.92 14.36
N VAL A 84 1.91 -27.82 13.45
CA VAL A 84 0.60 -28.47 13.46
C VAL A 84 0.59 -29.55 14.55
N ASP A 85 -0.04 -29.22 15.68
CA ASP A 85 -0.32 -30.16 16.75
C ASP A 85 -1.36 -31.20 16.28
N HIS A 86 -0.85 -32.33 15.82
CA HIS A 86 -1.64 -33.45 15.31
C HIS A 86 -2.45 -34.16 16.41
N GLU A 87 -2.04 -34.08 17.68
CA GLU A 87 -2.79 -34.66 18.79
C GLU A 87 -4.06 -33.85 19.06
N ARG A 88 -3.92 -32.52 19.14
CA ARG A 88 -5.05 -31.59 19.27
C ARG A 88 -6.05 -31.70 18.11
N TRP A 89 -5.55 -31.89 16.88
CA TRP A 89 -6.40 -32.11 15.70
C TRP A 89 -7.22 -33.41 15.81
N ASN A 90 -6.59 -34.50 16.22
CA ASN A 90 -7.25 -35.80 16.38
C ASN A 90 -8.23 -35.83 17.56
N GLU A 91 -7.92 -35.13 18.65
CA GLU A 91 -8.82 -34.94 19.79
C GLU A 91 -10.08 -34.18 19.38
N MET A 92 -9.93 -33.07 18.66
CA MET A 92 -11.08 -32.33 18.12
C MET A 92 -11.93 -33.17 17.18
N ARG A 93 -11.30 -33.99 16.32
CA ARG A 93 -12.04 -34.88 15.41
C ARG A 93 -12.85 -35.94 16.15
N ARG A 94 -12.34 -36.46 17.27
CA ARG A 94 -13.05 -37.45 18.12
C ARG A 94 -14.17 -36.85 18.94
N ARG A 95 -14.08 -35.56 19.27
CA ARG A 95 -15.07 -34.88 20.12
C ARG A 95 -16.33 -34.44 19.37
N TRP A 96 -16.22 -34.21 18.06
CA TRP A 96 -17.29 -33.64 17.23
C TRP A 96 -17.67 -34.51 16.02
N GLY A 97 -17.14 -35.73 15.91
CA GLY A 97 -17.56 -36.75 14.96
C GLY A 97 -18.18 -37.93 15.69
#